data_AF-A0A4Q7ML63-F1
#
_entry.id   AF-A0A4Q7ML63-F1
#
_cell.length_a   1.000
_cell.length_b   1.000
_cell.length_c   1.000
_cell.angle_alpha   90.00
_cell.angle_beta   90.00
_cell.angle_gamma   90.00
#
_symmetry.space_group_name_H-M   'P 1'
#
loop_
_entity.id
_entity.type
_entity.pdbx_description
1 polymer ?
#
loop_
_entity_poly.entity_id
_entity_poly.type
_entity_poly.pdbx_seq_one_letter_code
_entity_poly.pdbx_strand_id
1 'polypeptide(L)'
;MKFNTRITIAGVKGSKGKLESGQEYDSTKIYVQTDLDDSKGMGKGFATVEYNYGTSEEFHKLKHLPFPLVAEAELEIVTNGKTQKTVITSLQPIELAKPTKAA
;
A
#
# COMPACT_ATOMS: atom_id res chain seq x y z
N MET A 1 -2.76 -6.47 -15.53
CA MET A 1 -3.47 -5.22 -15.93
C MET A 1 -2.92 -4.10 -15.07
N LYS A 2 -2.45 -3.00 -15.66
CA LYS A 2 -1.81 -1.89 -14.94
C LYS A 2 -2.65 -0.61 -15.00
N PHE A 3 -2.64 0.17 -13.93
CA PHE A 3 -3.27 1.48 -13.88
C PHE A 3 -2.53 2.39 -12.88
N ASN A 4 -2.46 3.68 -13.21
CA ASN A 4 -1.86 4.70 -12.37
C ASN A 4 -2.93 5.36 -11.51
N THR A 5 -2.64 5.61 -10.24
CA THR A 5 -3.55 6.30 -9.33
C THR A 5 -2.78 7.05 -8.24
N ARG A 6 -3.41 8.09 -7.69
CA ARG A 6 -2.89 8.83 -6.54
C ARG A 6 -3.43 8.17 -5.27
N ILE A 7 -2.53 7.75 -4.39
CA ILE A 7 -2.86 7.04 -3.14
C ILE A 7 -2.39 7.82 -1.93
N THR A 8 -3.13 7.68 -0.82
CA THR A 8 -2.66 8.13 0.50
C THR A 8 -2.22 6.92 1.31
N ILE A 9 -0.92 6.86 1.59
CA ILE A 9 -0.31 5.78 2.36
C ILE A 9 -0.41 6.13 3.84
N ALA A 10 -1.12 5.29 4.59
CA ALA A 10 -1.24 5.39 6.04
C ALA A 10 -0.06 4.73 6.77
N GLY A 11 0.61 3.75 6.15
CA GLY A 11 1.76 3.08 6.73
C GLY A 11 2.42 2.08 5.80
N VAL A 12 3.56 1.56 6.25
CA VAL A 12 4.37 0.58 5.52
C VAL A 12 4.92 -0.47 6.48
N LYS A 13 4.98 -1.73 6.04
CA LYS A 13 5.55 -2.85 6.81
C LYS A 13 6.45 -3.70 5.93
N GLY A 14 7.72 -3.80 6.30
CA GLY A 14 8.65 -4.77 5.73
C GLY A 14 8.56 -6.11 6.45
N SER A 15 8.66 -7.20 5.69
CA SER A 15 8.70 -8.58 6.18
C SER A 15 9.81 -9.32 5.45
N LYS A 16 10.87 -9.68 6.17
CA LYS A 16 12.01 -10.46 5.66
C LYS A 16 12.39 -11.57 6.64
N GLY A 17 12.63 -12.77 6.14
CA GLY A 17 13.09 -13.88 6.95
C GLY A 17 13.04 -15.22 6.23
N LYS A 18 13.11 -16.29 7.00
CA LYS A 18 13.05 -17.67 6.52
C LYS A 18 11.98 -18.42 7.31
N LEU A 19 11.10 -19.12 6.61
CA LEU A 19 10.12 -20.02 7.21
C LEU A 19 10.82 -21.29 7.72
N GLU A 20 10.19 -21.99 8.66
CA GLU A 20 10.69 -23.28 9.19
C GLU A 20 10.86 -24.33 8.08
N SER A 21 10.06 -24.25 7.01
CA SER A 21 10.18 -25.09 5.81
C SER A 21 11.43 -24.80 4.96
N GLY A 22 12.22 -23.80 5.34
CA GLY A 22 13.41 -23.36 4.62
C GLY A 22 13.14 -22.32 3.52
N GLN A 23 11.88 -21.98 3.25
CA GLN A 23 11.54 -20.97 2.25
C GLN A 23 11.82 -19.56 2.76
N GLU A 24 12.63 -18.80 2.03
CA GLU A 24 12.88 -17.39 2.31
C GLU A 24 11.70 -16.53 1.82
N TYR A 25 11.39 -15.49 2.58
CA TYR A 25 10.42 -14.47 2.18
C TYR A 25 11.02 -13.09 2.36
N ASP A 26 10.75 -12.22 1.39
CA ASP A 26 11.16 -10.83 1.41
C ASP A 26 10.09 -9.99 0.70
N SER A 27 9.37 -9.16 1.45
CA SER A 27 8.25 -8.37 0.92
C SER A 27 8.03 -7.09 1.73
N THR A 28 7.53 -6.05 1.06
CA THR A 28 6.94 -4.88 1.73
C THR A 28 5.45 -4.82 1.46
N LYS A 29 4.68 -4.43 2.48
CA LYS A 29 3.26 -4.11 2.37
C LYS A 29 3.03 -2.62 2.61
N ILE A 30 2.18 -2.01 1.79
CA ILE A 30 1.74 -0.63 1.87
C ILE A 30 0.28 -0.62 2.30
N TYR A 31 -0.05 0.16 3.32
CA TYR A 31 -1.41 0.35 3.81
C TYR A 31 -1.95 1.66 3.23
N VAL A 32 -2.94 1.56 2.35
CA VAL A 32 -3.51 2.70 1.61
C VAL A 32 -4.89 3.03 2.15
N GLN A 33 -5.17 4.31 2.38
CA GLN A 33 -6.51 4.76 2.72
C GLN A 33 -7.43 4.59 1.50
N THR A 34 -8.55 3.91 1.71
CA THR A 34 -9.57 3.67 0.70
C THR A 34 -10.93 4.00 1.31
N ASP A 35 -11.71 4.81 0.61
CA ASP A 35 -13.03 5.21 1.08
C ASP A 35 -13.92 3.98 1.28
N LEU A 36 -14.71 4.01 2.35
CA LEU A 36 -15.73 3.00 2.58
C LEU A 36 -16.84 3.17 1.53
N ASP A 37 -17.40 2.05 1.08
CA ASP A 37 -18.53 2.06 0.15
C ASP A 37 -19.76 2.72 0.81
N ASP A 38 -20.09 3.93 0.36
CA ASP A 38 -21.25 4.68 0.79
C ASP A 38 -22.44 4.56 -0.18
N SER A 39 -22.43 3.57 -1.08
CA SER A 39 -23.54 3.36 -2.04
C SER A 39 -24.91 3.17 -1.38
N LYS A 40 -24.95 2.82 -0.09
CA LYS A 40 -26.17 2.64 0.71
C LYS A 40 -26.38 3.72 1.78
N GLY A 41 -25.59 4.80 1.79
CA GLY A 41 -25.68 5.87 2.81
C GLY A 41 -25.24 5.44 4.21
N MET A 42 -24.47 4.35 4.30
CA MET A 42 -24.01 3.73 5.56
C MET A 42 -22.47 3.67 5.63
N GLY A 43 -21.76 4.30 4.69
CA GLY A 43 -20.31 4.36 4.64
C GLY A 43 -19.81 5.76 4.98
N LYS A 44 -18.82 5.91 5.86
CA LYS A 44 -18.21 7.21 6.14
C LYS A 44 -16.74 7.06 6.52
N GLY A 45 -15.88 7.88 5.91
CA GLY A 45 -14.44 7.86 6.14
C GLY A 45 -13.74 6.79 5.31
N PHE A 46 -12.60 6.32 5.80
CA PHE A 46 -11.71 5.41 5.09
C PHE A 46 -11.36 4.18 5.93
N ALA A 47 -11.11 3.07 5.25
CA ALA A 47 -10.38 1.93 5.78
C ALA A 47 -8.98 1.88 5.17
N THR A 48 -8.10 1.04 5.70
CA THR A 48 -6.79 0.78 5.09
C THR A 48 -6.81 -0.56 4.37
N VAL A 49 -6.40 -0.56 3.11
CA VAL A 49 -6.21 -1.78 2.30
C VAL A 49 -4.71 -2.05 2.12
N GLU A 50 -4.32 -3.32 2.19
CA GLU A 50 -2.94 -3.76 2.01
C GLU A 50 -2.63 -4.05 0.53
N TYR A 51 -1.53 -3.48 0.02
CA TYR A 51 -0.93 -3.85 -1.25
C TYR A 51 0.51 -4.31 -1.07
N ASN A 52 0.92 -5.34 -1.80
CA ASN A 52 2.32 -5.76 -1.82
C ASN A 52 3.13 -4.81 -2.70
N TYR A 53 4.34 -4.46 -2.26
CA TYR A 53 5.25 -3.58 -2.98
C TYR A 53 6.68 -4.10 -2.87
N GLY A 54 7.17 -4.80 -3.91
CA GLY A 54 8.56 -5.27 -3.95
C GLY A 54 9.03 -6.02 -2.69
N THR A 55 10.28 -5.80 -2.31
CA THR A 55 10.96 -6.41 -1.16
C THR A 55 11.00 -5.45 0.03
N SER A 56 11.55 -5.89 1.17
CA SER A 56 11.81 -5.07 2.37
C SER A 56 12.68 -3.83 2.11
N GLU A 57 13.41 -3.76 1.01
CA GLU A 57 14.17 -2.56 0.63
C GLU A 57 13.26 -1.34 0.45
N GLU A 58 12.05 -1.53 -0.07
CA GLU A 58 11.07 -0.46 -0.24
C GLU A 58 10.60 0.10 1.10
N PHE A 59 10.44 -0.75 2.11
CA PHE A 59 10.18 -0.30 3.48
C PHE A 59 11.31 0.61 3.98
N HIS A 60 12.58 0.26 3.73
CA HIS A 60 13.70 1.09 4.16
C HIS A 60 13.74 2.47 3.48
N LYS A 61 13.29 2.55 2.23
CA LYS A 61 13.13 3.83 1.50
C LYS A 61 11.97 4.67 2.00
N LEU A 62 10.91 4.07 2.56
CA LEU A 62 9.70 4.79 2.96
C LEU A 62 9.63 5.08 4.48
N LYS A 63 10.26 4.26 5.32
CA LYS A 63 10.13 4.32 6.79
C LYS A 63 10.53 5.66 7.43
N HIS A 64 11.33 6.47 6.74
CA HIS A 64 11.84 7.75 7.23
C HIS A 64 10.99 8.94 6.78
N LEU A 65 9.98 8.71 5.94
CA LEU A 65 9.05 9.75 5.52
C LEU A 65 7.93 9.90 6.56
N PRO A 66 7.39 11.11 6.76
CA PRO A 66 6.21 11.30 7.60
C PRO A 66 4.98 10.66 6.95
N PHE A 67 4.21 9.92 7.75
CA PHE A 67 2.93 9.36 7.37
C PHE A 67 1.78 10.16 8.03
N PRO A 68 0.61 10.27 7.38
CA PRO A 68 0.31 9.75 6.03
C PRO A 68 1.04 10.53 4.93
N LEU A 69 1.38 9.86 3.83
CA LEU A 69 2.02 10.50 2.68
C LEU A 69 1.22 10.24 1.41
N VAL A 70 1.23 11.20 0.49
CA VAL A 70 0.53 11.08 -0.78
C VAL A 70 1.52 10.76 -1.90
N ALA A 71 1.22 9.73 -2.69
CA ALA A 71 2.10 9.24 -3.75
C ALA A 71 1.32 8.93 -5.04
N GLU A 72 1.97 9.09 -6.19
CA GLU A 72 1.52 8.46 -7.43
C GLU A 72 2.02 7.01 -7.42
N ALA A 73 1.09 6.08 -7.63
CA ALA A 73 1.39 4.65 -7.68
C ALA A 73 0.92 4.06 -9.00
N GLU A 74 1.75 3.17 -9.57
CA GLU A 74 1.32 2.22 -10.58
C GLU A 74 0.89 0.94 -9.86
N LEU A 75 -0.38 0.58 -10.00
CA LEU A 75 -0.96 -0.64 -9.47
C LEU A 75 -1.12 -1.65 -10.60
N GLU A 76 -0.77 -2.91 -10.31
CA GLU A 76 -0.95 -4.03 -11.21
C GLU A 76 -1.81 -5.11 -10.57
N ILE A 77 -2.85 -5.52 -11.29
CA ILE A 77 -3.59 -6.74 -10.98
C ILE A 77 -2.85 -7.91 -11.62
N VAL A 78 -2.41 -8.84 -10.76
CA VAL A 78 -1.75 -10.10 -11.14
C VAL A 78 -2.53 -11.30 -10.62
N THR A 79 -2.46 -12.43 -11.34
CA THR A 79 -3.08 -13.69 -10.93
C THR A 79 -2.11 -14.86 -11.16
N ASN A 80 -2.21 -15.88 -10.32
CA ASN A 80 -1.51 -17.16 -10.52
C ASN A 80 -2.45 -18.27 -11.04
N GLY A 81 -3.62 -17.90 -11.56
CA GLY A 81 -4.67 -18.83 -11.99
C GLY A 81 -5.57 -19.36 -10.86
N LYS A 82 -5.25 -19.07 -9.59
CA LYS A 82 -6.07 -19.41 -8.42
C LYS A 82 -6.50 -18.19 -7.63
N THR A 83 -5.60 -17.24 -7.41
CA THR A 83 -5.85 -16.01 -6.67
C THR A 83 -5.41 -14.80 -7.46
N GLN A 84 -6.25 -13.77 -7.44
CA GLN A 84 -5.96 -12.46 -7.98
C GLN A 84 -5.52 -11.54 -6.83
N LYS A 85 -4.48 -10.76 -7.05
CA LYS A 85 -4.00 -9.75 -6.10
C LYS A 85 -3.59 -8.48 -6.82
N THR A 86 -3.71 -7.36 -6.13
CA THR A 86 -3.19 -6.07 -6.59
C THR A 86 -1.83 -5.82 -5.94
N VAL A 87 -0.83 -5.46 -6.73
CA VAL A 87 0.52 -5.14 -6.30
C VAL A 87 0.88 -3.73 -6.77
N ILE A 88 1.72 -3.03 -6.02
CA ILE A 88 2.33 -1.78 -6.46
C ILE A 88 3.59 -2.15 -7.24
N THR A 89 3.76 -1.58 -8.43
CA THR A 89 4.95 -1.76 -9.29
C THR A 89 5.85 -0.53 -9.30
N SER A 90 5.29 0.66 -9.08
CA SER A 90 6.02 1.92 -8.96
C SER A 90 5.33 2.84 -7.97
N LEU A 91 6.12 3.60 -7.21
CA LEU A 91 5.62 4.53 -6.20
C LEU A 91 6.50 5.78 -6.16
N GLN A 92 5.90 6.96 -6.29
CA GLN A 92 6.58 8.26 -6.26
C GLN A 92 5.86 9.19 -5.27
N PRO A 93 6.47 9.53 -4.12
CA PRO A 93 5.91 10.49 -3.18
C PRO A 93 5.77 11.89 -3.81
N ILE A 94 4.58 12.50 -3.70
CA ILE A 94 4.29 13.83 -4.28
C ILE A 94 4.36 14.90 -3.20
N GLU A 95 3.73 14.65 -2.04
CA GLU A 95 3.63 15.59 -0.93
C GLU A 95 3.70 14.86 0.40
N LEU A 96 4.55 15.35 1.30
CA LEU A 96 4.53 14.99 2.72
C LEU A 96 3.28 15.66 3.30
N ALA A 97 2.19 14.91 3.48
CA ALA A 97 0.92 15.52 3.87
C ALA A 97 1.07 16.18 5.26
N LYS A 98 0.85 17.50 5.33
CA LYS A 98 0.57 18.16 6.61
C LYS A 98 -0.70 17.51 7.19
N PRO A 99 -0.74 17.20 8.49
CA PRO A 99 -1.86 16.49 9.09
C PRO A 99 -3.14 17.30 8.86
N THR A 100 -4.08 16.73 8.10
CA THR A 100 -5.40 17.35 7.95
C THR A 100 -6.09 17.23 9.31
N LYS A 101 -6.32 18.40 9.93
CA LYS A 101 -7.00 18.52 11.20
C LYS A 101 -8.48 18.21 10.90
N ALA A 102 -8.97 17.06 11.37
CA ALA A 102 -10.40 16.79 11.37
C ALA A 102 -11.10 17.94 12.11
N ALA A 103 -11.99 18.63 11.41
CA ALA A 103 -12.82 19.71 11.93
C ALA A 103 -13.97 19.17 12.80
#